data_AF-A0A1E3H2V9-F1
#
_entry.id   AF-A0A1E3H2V9-F1
#
_cell.length_a   1.000
_cell.length_b   1.000
_cell.length_c   1.000
_cell.angle_alpha   90.00
_cell.angle_beta   90.00
_cell.angle_gamma   90.00
#
_symmetry.space_group_name_H-M   'P 1'
#
loop_
_entity.id
_entity.type
_entity.pdbx_description
1 polymer ?
#
loop_
_entity_poly.entity_id
_entity_poly.type
_entity_poly.pdbx_seq_one_letter_code
_entity_poly.pdbx_strand_id
1 'polypeptide(L)'
;MSGASPRRDRHGRLVGQVVALGDPSRWLQQEAVMNGQAVVDAAGPCAGELLAAEAEARRARRGLWRTLPVRAAADGDLTAAVSEYVIVGGRVVSAGLSGERVYLNFGHDWATDFTITLSLTLAREIAGPDGNLPLDRAGLNAIWAGRRIEARGWLESRGGPYMDVKSPRALVLAER
;
A
#
# COMPACT_ATOMS: atom_id res chain seq x y z
N MET A 1 32.80 -14.83 -4.55
CA MET A 1 31.40 -14.39 -4.41
C MET A 1 31.42 -12.90 -4.08
N SER A 2 31.07 -12.05 -5.04
CA SER A 2 31.02 -10.59 -4.80
C SER A 2 29.76 -10.31 -3.98
N GLY A 3 29.90 -10.15 -2.67
CA GLY A 3 28.80 -9.82 -1.78
C GLY A 3 28.37 -8.38 -2.04
N ALA A 4 27.14 -8.17 -2.47
CA ALA A 4 26.57 -6.83 -2.61
C ALA A 4 26.77 -6.07 -1.29
N SER A 5 27.27 -4.83 -1.37
CA SER A 5 27.46 -3.98 -0.20
C SER A 5 26.15 -3.89 0.60
N PRO A 6 26.19 -4.04 1.93
CA PRO A 6 24.99 -4.04 2.74
C PRO A 6 24.27 -2.70 2.58
N ARG A 7 22.97 -2.77 2.27
CA ARG A 7 22.15 -1.58 2.08
C ARG A 7 22.06 -0.80 3.37
N ARG A 8 22.34 0.51 3.29
CA ARG A 8 22.16 1.46 4.38
C ARG A 8 21.05 2.44 4.07
N ASP A 9 20.36 2.91 5.10
CA ASP A 9 19.41 4.00 4.96
C ASP A 9 20.12 5.37 4.95
N ARG A 10 19.35 6.45 4.76
CA ARG A 10 19.86 7.84 4.75
C ARG A 10 20.53 8.28 6.06
N HIS A 11 20.40 7.50 7.13
CA HIS A 11 21.01 7.74 8.43
C HIS A 11 22.18 6.78 8.69
N GLY A 12 22.62 6.00 7.69
CA GLY A 12 23.75 5.08 7.79
C GLY A 12 23.44 3.77 8.51
N ARG A 13 22.18 3.51 8.88
CA ARG A 13 21.77 2.26 9.56
C ARG A 13 21.73 1.11 8.56
N LEU A 14 22.17 -0.07 8.98
CA LEU A 14 22.06 -1.30 8.17
C LEU A 14 20.59 -1.68 8.01
N VAL A 15 20.17 -2.02 6.79
CA VAL A 15 18.81 -2.49 6.52
C VAL A 15 18.87 -3.93 6.03
N GLY A 16 18.24 -4.84 6.77
CA GLY A 16 18.26 -6.26 6.47
C GLY A 16 17.20 -7.04 7.24
N GLN A 17 17.08 -8.32 6.90
CA GLN A 17 16.29 -9.28 7.65
C GLN A 17 17.11 -9.82 8.83
N VAL A 18 16.47 -10.07 9.97
CA VAL A 18 17.13 -10.51 11.19
C VAL A 18 16.57 -11.87 11.59
N VAL A 19 17.44 -12.86 11.67
CA VAL A 19 17.10 -14.22 12.12
C VAL A 19 17.84 -14.54 13.41
N ALA A 20 17.27 -15.42 14.24
CA ALA A 20 17.92 -15.82 15.48
C ALA A 20 19.21 -16.61 15.20
N LEU A 21 20.24 -16.35 16.01
CA LEU A 21 21.48 -17.11 15.95
C LEU A 21 21.22 -18.55 16.40
N GLY A 22 21.63 -19.52 15.59
CA GLY A 22 21.43 -20.96 15.87
C GLY A 22 20.05 -21.51 15.48
N ASP A 23 19.10 -20.64 15.10
CA ASP A 23 17.81 -21.05 14.55
C ASP A 23 17.34 -20.07 13.46
N PRO A 24 17.81 -20.25 12.21
CA PRO A 24 17.43 -19.38 11.10
C PRO A 24 15.95 -19.41 10.75
N SER A 25 15.18 -20.39 11.24
CA SER A 25 13.73 -20.44 11.04
C SER A 25 13.00 -19.34 11.83
N ARG A 26 13.64 -18.80 12.87
CA ARG A 26 13.11 -17.71 13.68
C ARG A 26 13.48 -16.36 13.09
N TRP A 27 12.60 -15.88 12.23
CA TRP A 27 12.70 -14.58 11.59
C TRP A 27 12.00 -13.49 12.42
N LEU A 28 12.78 -12.57 12.99
CA LEU A 28 12.30 -11.59 13.97
C LEU A 28 11.23 -10.65 13.39
N GLN A 29 11.35 -10.21 12.14
CA GLN A 29 10.35 -9.34 11.52
C GLN A 29 9.00 -10.06 11.38
N GLN A 30 9.02 -11.32 10.98
CA GLN A 30 7.78 -12.11 10.87
C GLN A 30 7.17 -12.36 12.24
N GLU A 31 7.96 -12.71 13.26
CA GLU A 31 7.48 -12.86 14.65
C GLU A 31 6.83 -11.55 15.16
N ALA A 32 7.46 -10.40 14.93
CA ALA A 32 6.92 -9.10 15.34
C ALA A 32 5.58 -8.79 14.63
N VAL A 33 5.50 -9.04 13.32
CA VAL A 33 4.28 -8.85 12.52
C VAL A 33 3.17 -9.80 12.96
N MET A 34 3.47 -11.08 13.17
CA MET A 34 2.51 -12.10 13.64
C MET A 34 1.89 -11.78 15.00
N ASN A 35 2.65 -11.09 15.85
CA ASN A 35 2.19 -10.61 17.15
C ASN A 35 1.50 -9.24 17.10
N GLY A 36 1.36 -8.65 15.91
CA GLY A 36 0.72 -7.36 15.69
C GLY A 36 1.51 -6.18 16.23
N GLN A 37 2.84 -6.26 16.25
CA GLN A 37 3.73 -5.20 16.75
C GLN A 37 4.21 -4.25 15.66
N ALA A 38 3.96 -4.56 14.39
CA ALA A 38 4.35 -3.77 13.24
C ALA A 38 3.30 -3.84 12.14
N VAL A 39 3.21 -2.76 11.36
CA VAL A 39 2.50 -2.71 10.08
C VAL A 39 3.51 -2.90 8.97
N VAL A 40 3.16 -3.72 7.98
CA VAL A 40 4.04 -4.12 6.89
C VAL A 40 3.99 -3.06 5.79
N ASP A 41 5.16 -2.50 5.48
CA ASP A 41 5.39 -1.84 4.20
C ASP A 41 5.40 -2.89 3.09
N ALA A 42 4.45 -2.81 2.16
CA ALA A 42 4.29 -3.76 1.06
C ALA A 42 5.36 -3.65 -0.05
N ALA A 43 6.45 -2.94 0.21
CA ALA A 43 7.62 -2.85 -0.66
C ALA A 43 8.70 -3.88 -0.28
N GLY A 44 9.50 -4.29 -1.27
CA GLY A 44 10.70 -5.12 -1.07
C GLY A 44 10.51 -6.63 -1.19
N PRO A 45 11.62 -7.40 -1.14
CA PRO A 45 11.65 -8.81 -1.54
C PRO A 45 10.86 -9.75 -0.61
N CYS A 46 10.78 -9.44 0.69
CA CYS A 46 10.10 -10.29 1.68
C CYS A 46 8.65 -9.86 1.97
N ALA A 47 8.13 -8.88 1.22
CA ALA A 47 6.82 -8.27 1.49
C ALA A 47 5.69 -9.31 1.45
N GLY A 48 5.75 -10.30 0.55
CA GLY A 48 4.71 -11.34 0.45
C GLY A 48 4.53 -12.14 1.74
N GLU A 49 5.63 -12.63 2.32
CA GLU A 49 5.60 -13.41 3.55
C GLU A 49 5.18 -12.57 4.76
N LEU A 50 5.67 -11.33 4.86
CA LEU A 50 5.27 -10.41 5.92
C LEU A 50 3.78 -10.03 5.82
N LEU A 51 3.25 -9.79 4.62
CA LEU A 51 1.83 -9.48 4.43
C LEU A 51 0.92 -10.67 4.80
N ALA A 52 1.36 -11.90 4.51
CA ALA A 52 0.63 -13.10 4.93
C ALA A 52 0.57 -13.23 6.46
N ALA A 53 1.70 -12.98 7.12
CA ALA A 53 1.77 -12.93 8.58
C ALA A 53 0.90 -11.81 9.17
N GLU A 54 0.92 -10.63 8.56
CA GLU A 54 0.11 -9.49 8.98
C GLU A 54 -1.39 -9.79 8.84
N ALA A 55 -1.80 -10.46 7.75
CA ALA A 55 -3.19 -10.86 7.55
C ALA A 55 -3.69 -11.81 8.65
N GLU A 56 -2.84 -12.70 9.18
CA GLU A 56 -3.18 -13.50 10.36
C GLU A 56 -3.31 -12.63 11.62
N ALA A 57 -2.35 -11.75 11.89
CA ALA A 57 -2.38 -10.86 13.03
C ALA A 57 -3.62 -9.94 13.03
N ARG A 58 -4.02 -9.45 11.84
CA ARG A 58 -5.25 -8.68 11.60
C ARG A 58 -6.49 -9.49 11.95
N ARG A 59 -6.66 -10.69 11.38
CA ARG A 59 -7.81 -11.57 11.65
C ARG A 59 -7.92 -11.94 13.13
N ALA A 60 -6.79 -12.16 13.80
CA ALA A 60 -6.72 -12.49 15.21
C ALA A 60 -6.80 -11.26 16.15
N ARG A 61 -6.89 -10.03 15.60
CA ARG A 61 -6.82 -8.76 16.36
C ARG A 61 -5.69 -8.73 17.39
N ARG A 62 -4.48 -9.10 16.97
CA ARG A 62 -3.28 -9.09 17.83
C ARG A 62 -2.66 -7.69 17.86
N GLY A 63 -2.11 -7.30 19.01
CA GLY A 63 -1.35 -6.05 19.17
C GLY A 63 -2.08 -4.81 18.65
N LEU A 64 -1.41 -4.06 17.76
CA LEU A 64 -1.90 -2.84 17.11
C LEU A 64 -3.27 -3.05 16.43
N TRP A 65 -3.55 -4.23 15.90
CA TRP A 65 -4.79 -4.55 15.18
C TRP A 65 -6.06 -4.60 16.06
N ARG A 66 -5.92 -4.40 17.37
CA ARG A 66 -7.08 -4.17 18.26
C ARG A 66 -7.70 -2.80 18.05
N THR A 67 -6.90 -1.81 17.66
CA THR A 67 -7.30 -0.40 17.61
C THR A 67 -6.95 0.28 16.30
N LEU A 68 -5.99 -0.25 15.52
CA LEU A 68 -5.58 0.32 14.24
C LEU A 68 -6.66 0.06 13.18
N PRO A 69 -7.31 1.10 12.64
CA PRO A 69 -8.38 0.93 11.67
C PRO A 69 -7.84 0.85 10.23
N VAL A 70 -8.64 0.27 9.34
CA VAL A 70 -8.61 0.64 7.91
C VAL A 70 -9.41 1.93 7.79
N ARG A 71 -8.73 3.04 7.49
CA ARG A 71 -9.37 4.36 7.36
C ARG A 71 -10.26 4.38 6.12
N ALA A 72 -11.44 4.99 6.19
CA ALA A 72 -12.30 5.11 5.02
C ALA A 72 -11.80 6.22 4.08
N ALA A 73 -11.74 5.97 2.78
CA ALA A 73 -11.30 6.94 1.79
C ALA A 73 -12.19 8.19 1.70
N ALA A 74 -13.46 8.06 2.08
CA ALA A 74 -14.43 9.16 2.12
C ALA A 74 -14.43 9.91 3.47
N ASP A 75 -13.52 9.56 4.38
CA ASP A 75 -13.43 10.19 5.70
C ASP A 75 -12.64 11.51 5.62
N GLY A 76 -13.19 12.57 6.22
CA GLY A 76 -12.51 13.86 6.35
C GLY A 76 -11.30 13.83 7.29
N ASP A 77 -11.16 12.79 8.11
CA ASP A 77 -10.02 12.63 9.04
C ASP A 77 -8.69 12.30 8.34
N LEU A 78 -8.69 11.95 7.05
CA LEU A 78 -7.44 11.63 6.34
C LEU A 78 -6.45 12.78 6.34
N THR A 79 -6.91 14.04 6.34
CA THR A 79 -6.02 15.20 6.43
C THR A 79 -5.23 15.22 7.75
N ALA A 80 -5.83 14.76 8.86
CA ALA A 80 -5.16 14.70 10.15
C ALA A 80 -4.09 13.59 10.22
N ALA A 81 -4.21 12.56 9.38
CA ALA A 81 -3.28 11.43 9.29
C ALA A 81 -2.13 11.66 8.28
N VAL A 82 -2.00 12.87 7.72
CA VAL A 82 -0.89 13.20 6.81
C VAL A 82 0.46 13.00 7.52
N SER A 83 1.42 12.41 6.81
CA SER A 83 2.71 11.94 7.30
C SER A 83 2.66 10.66 8.16
N GLU A 84 1.52 9.97 8.22
CA GLU A 84 1.42 8.62 8.79
C GLU A 84 1.49 7.53 7.71
N TYR A 85 1.98 6.34 8.07
CA TYR A 85 1.79 5.14 7.27
C TYR A 85 0.45 4.52 7.63
N VAL A 86 -0.48 4.53 6.69
CA VAL A 86 -1.87 4.13 6.93
C VAL A 86 -2.35 3.10 5.92
N ILE A 87 -3.48 2.48 6.26
CA ILE A 87 -4.25 1.64 5.36
C ILE A 87 -5.58 2.35 5.11
N VAL A 88 -5.87 2.64 3.84
CA VAL A 88 -7.08 3.35 3.40
C VAL A 88 -7.90 2.43 2.51
N GLY A 89 -9.18 2.27 2.85
CA GLY A 89 -10.13 1.48 2.09
C GLY A 89 -11.28 2.33 1.55
N GLY A 90 -11.68 2.11 0.31
CA GLY A 90 -12.79 2.86 -0.28
C GLY A 90 -13.23 2.35 -1.63
N ARG A 91 -14.31 2.93 -2.15
CA ARG A 91 -14.75 2.71 -3.53
C ARG A 91 -14.21 3.81 -4.43
N VAL A 92 -13.53 3.42 -5.50
CA VAL A 92 -13.05 4.37 -6.51
C VAL A 92 -14.26 4.99 -7.22
N VAL A 93 -14.32 6.32 -7.25
CA VAL A 93 -15.35 7.09 -7.94
C VAL A 93 -14.98 7.26 -9.41
N SER A 94 -13.74 7.65 -9.67
CA SER A 94 -13.23 7.81 -11.04
C SER A 94 -11.74 7.52 -11.13
N ALA A 95 -11.30 7.18 -12.34
CA ALA A 95 -9.90 7.06 -12.70
C ALA A 95 -9.55 7.99 -13.87
N GLY A 96 -8.32 8.49 -13.86
CA GLY A 96 -7.79 9.35 -14.90
C GLY A 96 -6.29 9.16 -15.11
N LEU A 97 -5.81 9.62 -16.27
CA LEU A 97 -4.40 9.60 -16.63
C LEU A 97 -3.91 11.02 -16.87
N SER A 98 -2.76 11.37 -16.32
CA SER A 98 -2.03 12.60 -16.66
C SER A 98 -0.54 12.28 -16.76
N GLY A 99 0.01 12.42 -17.97
CA GLY A 99 1.36 11.93 -18.28
C GLY A 99 1.44 10.42 -18.05
N GLU A 100 2.41 9.98 -17.25
CA GLU A 100 2.59 8.56 -16.87
C GLU A 100 2.01 8.21 -15.50
N ARG A 101 1.08 9.03 -14.97
CA ARG A 101 0.42 8.78 -13.68
C ARG A 101 -1.05 8.51 -13.83
N VAL A 102 -1.47 7.37 -13.28
CA VAL A 102 -2.89 7.02 -13.10
C VAL A 102 -3.34 7.51 -11.73
N TYR A 103 -4.48 8.19 -11.71
CA TYR A 103 -5.12 8.73 -10.51
C TYR A 103 -6.38 7.92 -10.25
N LEU A 104 -6.55 7.44 -9.02
CA LEU A 104 -7.76 6.80 -8.53
C LEU A 104 -8.38 7.74 -7.48
N ASN A 105 -9.50 8.35 -7.83
CA ASN A 105 -10.17 9.35 -7.00
C ASN A 105 -11.29 8.69 -6.20
N PHE A 106 -11.42 9.06 -4.92
CA PHE A 106 -12.43 8.51 -4.02
C PHE A 106 -13.58 9.46 -3.69
N GLY A 107 -13.55 10.67 -4.26
CA GLY A 107 -14.64 11.62 -4.20
C GLY A 107 -14.74 12.44 -5.49
N HIS A 108 -15.51 13.53 -5.45
CA HIS A 108 -15.81 14.38 -6.60
C HIS A 108 -14.85 15.57 -6.72
N ASP A 109 -14.30 16.03 -5.60
CA ASP A 109 -13.35 17.14 -5.55
C ASP A 109 -11.95 16.63 -5.25
N TRP A 110 -11.15 16.45 -6.30
CA TRP A 110 -9.76 16.01 -6.18
C TRP A 110 -8.89 16.94 -5.32
N ALA A 111 -9.30 18.19 -5.10
CA ALA A 111 -8.55 19.12 -4.28
C ALA A 111 -8.74 18.86 -2.78
N THR A 112 -9.79 18.17 -2.35
CA THR A 112 -10.03 17.87 -0.92
C THR A 112 -10.11 16.38 -0.63
N ASP A 113 -10.45 15.59 -1.63
CA ASP A 113 -10.74 14.18 -1.48
C ASP A 113 -9.49 13.31 -1.61
N PHE A 114 -9.54 12.15 -0.96
CA PHE A 114 -8.44 11.19 -1.04
C PHE A 114 -8.20 10.70 -2.46
N THR A 115 -6.92 10.67 -2.83
CA THR A 115 -6.46 10.20 -4.14
C THR A 115 -5.30 9.22 -4.03
N ILE A 116 -5.38 8.11 -4.75
CA ILE A 116 -4.22 7.23 -4.96
C ILE A 116 -3.59 7.54 -6.31
N THR A 117 -2.26 7.59 -6.35
CA THR A 117 -1.51 7.63 -7.61
C THR A 117 -0.71 6.36 -7.83
N LEU A 118 -0.68 5.93 -9.09
CA LEU A 118 0.12 4.82 -9.59
C LEU A 118 0.98 5.31 -10.76
N SER A 119 2.17 4.75 -10.94
CA SER A 119 2.85 4.85 -12.23
C SER A 119 2.08 4.05 -13.28
N LEU A 120 2.17 4.44 -14.54
CA LEU A 120 1.50 3.73 -15.63
C LEU A 120 1.94 2.26 -15.73
N THR A 121 3.23 2.00 -15.50
CA THR A 121 3.78 0.62 -15.44
C THR A 121 3.13 -0.19 -14.33
N LEU A 122 3.00 0.38 -13.13
CA LEU A 122 2.37 -0.30 -12.00
C LEU A 122 0.86 -0.52 -12.24
N ALA A 123 0.17 0.47 -12.80
CA ALA A 123 -1.25 0.32 -13.13
C ALA A 123 -1.49 -0.82 -14.14
N ARG A 124 -0.60 -1.00 -15.13
CA ARG A 124 -0.63 -2.15 -16.05
C ARG A 124 -0.39 -3.47 -15.34
N GLU A 125 0.60 -3.52 -14.45
CA GLU A 125 0.90 -4.71 -13.64
C GLU A 125 -0.29 -5.15 -12.78
N ILE A 126 -1.00 -4.19 -12.17
CA ILE A 126 -2.18 -4.48 -11.35
C ILE A 126 -3.41 -4.84 -12.20
N ALA A 127 -3.58 -4.23 -13.38
CA ALA A 127 -4.74 -4.47 -14.25
C ALA A 127 -4.82 -5.90 -14.79
N GLY A 128 -3.70 -6.61 -14.90
CA GLY A 128 -3.67 -8.03 -15.24
C GLY A 128 -2.48 -8.45 -16.10
N PRO A 129 -2.32 -9.76 -16.34
CA PRO A 129 -1.15 -10.34 -17.02
C PRO A 129 -0.99 -9.87 -18.47
N ASP A 130 -2.08 -9.50 -19.14
CA ASP A 130 -2.05 -9.01 -20.53
C ASP A 130 -1.49 -7.58 -20.62
N GLY A 131 -1.32 -6.88 -19.50
CA GLY A 131 -0.78 -5.52 -19.42
C GLY A 131 -1.60 -4.47 -20.16
N ASN A 132 -2.77 -4.85 -20.68
CA ASN A 132 -3.60 -4.00 -21.50
C ASN A 132 -4.42 -3.06 -20.62
N LEU A 133 -3.89 -1.86 -20.41
CA LEU A 133 -4.57 -0.78 -19.74
C LEU A 133 -5.00 0.25 -20.79
N PRO A 134 -6.31 0.44 -21.04
CA PRO A 134 -6.81 1.57 -21.81
C PRO A 134 -6.29 2.87 -21.21
N LEU A 135 -5.86 3.80 -22.06
CA LEU A 135 -5.28 5.07 -21.61
C LEU A 135 -6.28 6.22 -21.65
N ASP A 136 -7.45 6.01 -22.26
CA ASP A 136 -8.53 6.97 -22.21
C ASP A 136 -9.32 6.88 -20.88
N ARG A 137 -10.05 7.95 -20.57
CA ARG A 137 -10.85 8.04 -19.35
C ARG A 137 -11.92 6.94 -19.27
N ALA A 138 -12.54 6.56 -20.39
CA ALA A 138 -13.64 5.59 -20.39
C ALA A 138 -13.14 4.20 -20.00
N GLY A 139 -12.05 3.74 -20.61
CA GLY A 139 -11.47 2.44 -20.33
C GLY A 139 -10.78 2.36 -18.97
N LEU A 140 -10.15 3.44 -18.49
CA LEU A 140 -9.66 3.47 -17.09
C LEU A 140 -10.81 3.33 -16.10
N ASN A 141 -11.91 4.05 -16.30
CA ASN A 141 -13.09 3.92 -15.43
C ASN A 141 -13.71 2.51 -15.53
N ALA A 142 -13.70 1.87 -16.70
CA ALA A 142 -14.20 0.50 -16.84
C ALA A 142 -13.42 -0.52 -15.99
N ILE A 143 -12.13 -0.26 -15.72
CA ILE A 143 -11.29 -1.12 -14.87
C ILE A 143 -11.47 -0.77 -13.39
N TRP A 144 -11.42 0.52 -13.05
CA TRP A 144 -11.23 0.97 -11.68
C TRP A 144 -12.50 1.50 -11.00
N ALA A 145 -13.37 2.21 -11.73
CA ALA A 145 -14.51 2.87 -11.10
C ALA A 145 -15.49 1.84 -10.51
N GLY A 146 -16.04 2.14 -9.34
CA GLY A 146 -16.92 1.25 -8.60
C GLY A 146 -16.23 0.09 -7.87
N ARG A 147 -14.93 -0.17 -8.15
CA ARG A 147 -14.15 -1.18 -7.42
C ARG A 147 -13.88 -0.70 -6.00
N ARG A 148 -14.03 -1.63 -5.05
CA ARG A 148 -13.60 -1.41 -3.67
C ARG A 148 -12.14 -1.82 -3.57
N ILE A 149 -11.30 -0.92 -3.11
CA ILE A 149 -9.86 -1.15 -2.97
C ILE A 149 -9.41 -0.79 -1.56
N GLU A 150 -8.43 -1.54 -1.06
CA GLU A 150 -7.65 -1.20 0.11
C GLU A 150 -6.22 -0.94 -0.34
N ALA A 151 -5.67 0.20 0.03
CA ALA A 151 -4.30 0.56 -0.24
C ALA A 151 -3.56 0.94 1.03
N ARG A 152 -2.24 0.73 1.03
CA ARG A 152 -1.37 1.08 2.15
C ARG A 152 -0.17 1.89 1.68
N GLY A 153 0.24 2.83 2.51
CA GLY A 153 1.35 3.72 2.17
C GLY A 153 1.42 4.91 3.11
N TRP A 154 2.41 5.76 2.84
CA TRP A 154 2.49 7.07 3.46
C TRP A 154 1.39 7.96 2.90
N LEU A 155 0.64 8.58 3.80
CA LEU A 155 -0.30 9.61 3.44
C LEU A 155 0.43 10.94 3.35
N GLU A 156 0.25 11.65 2.25
CA GLU A 156 0.88 12.92 1.96
C GLU A 156 -0.20 13.97 1.61
N SER A 157 0.17 15.25 1.48
CA SER A 157 -0.76 16.32 1.11
C SER A 157 -0.33 17.02 -0.17
N ARG A 158 -1.24 17.13 -1.14
CA ARG A 158 -1.01 17.84 -2.41
C ARG A 158 -2.33 18.41 -2.93
N GLY A 159 -2.81 19.46 -2.28
CA GLY A 159 -4.18 19.95 -2.43
C GLY A 159 -5.10 19.24 -1.45
N GLY A 160 -5.14 17.90 -1.51
CA GLY A 160 -5.84 17.01 -0.57
C GLY A 160 -4.97 15.85 -0.10
N PRO A 161 -5.50 14.95 0.75
CA PRO A 161 -4.80 13.75 1.19
C PRO A 161 -4.53 12.82 0.00
N TYR A 162 -3.29 12.38 -0.17
CA TYR A 162 -2.92 11.52 -1.29
C TYR A 162 -1.95 10.42 -0.88
N MET A 163 -1.94 9.32 -1.64
CA MET A 163 -1.04 8.18 -1.42
C MET A 163 -0.40 7.75 -2.75
N ASP A 164 0.93 7.82 -2.84
CA ASP A 164 1.69 7.33 -4.00
C ASP A 164 2.06 5.85 -3.80
N VAL A 165 1.31 4.98 -4.47
CA VAL A 165 1.49 3.53 -4.37
C VAL A 165 2.58 3.08 -5.37
N LYS A 166 3.59 2.37 -4.85
CA LYS A 166 4.81 1.99 -5.60
C LYS A 166 5.03 0.48 -5.71
N SER A 167 4.11 -0.32 -5.18
CA SER A 167 4.18 -1.79 -5.19
C SER A 167 2.80 -2.35 -5.49
N PRO A 168 2.68 -3.39 -6.32
CA PRO A 168 1.40 -4.03 -6.60
C PRO A 168 0.79 -4.66 -5.34
N ARG A 169 1.63 -5.04 -4.37
CA ARG A 169 1.16 -5.60 -3.08
C ARG A 169 0.59 -4.56 -2.13
N ALA A 170 0.79 -3.28 -2.42
CA ALA A 170 0.31 -2.19 -1.59
C ALA A 170 -1.12 -1.74 -1.95
N LEU A 171 -1.71 -2.30 -3.01
CA LEU A 171 -3.10 -2.06 -3.40
C LEU A 171 -3.76 -3.40 -3.68
N VAL A 172 -4.85 -3.70 -2.96
CA VAL A 172 -5.62 -4.93 -3.14
C VAL A 172 -7.08 -4.60 -3.46
N LEU A 173 -7.69 -5.43 -4.29
CA LEU A 173 -9.14 -5.43 -4.45
C LEU A 173 -9.75 -5.97 -3.17
N ALA A 174 -10.55 -5.16 -2.49
CA ALA A 174 -11.27 -5.61 -1.30
C ALA A 174 -12.53 -6.36 -1.75
N GLU A 175 -12.71 -7.61 -1.30
CA GLU A 175 -13.97 -8.32 -1.48
C GLU A 175 -15.09 -7.67 -0.66
N ARG A 176 -16.34 -7.93 -1.07
CA ARG A 176 -17.56 -7.23 -0.68
C ARG A 176 -17.75 -7.06 0.83
#